data_AF-A0A7W4AD64-F1
#
_entry.id   AF-A0A7W4AD64-F1
#
_cell.length_a   1.000
_cell.length_b   1.000
_cell.length_c   1.000
_cell.angle_alpha   90.00
_cell.angle_beta   90.00
_cell.angle_gamma   90.00
#
_symmetry.space_group_name_H-M   'P 1'
#
loop_
_entity.id
_entity.type
_entity.pdbx_description
1 polymer ?
#
loop_
_entity_poly.entity_id
_entity_poly.type
_entity_poly.pdbx_seq_one_letter_code
_entity_poly.pdbx_strand_id
1 'polypeptide(L)'
;MAKTRQQLNLENLAYISAGSIVDVEILTPTASKRIKTEFVGLLHERFVILNYPSAKRLSNAGEYLKDGVVVIVRAVLETGGGQVIAFRQQVMSVSSHPARLIYLNFPTEVQLFSLRSQTRIPTLLAAKIKFNDEREMQGVIKDISVTGVMFDVKSKADLSELKNTQCHIMLDKNNKGVTEFSGQICSVKSHATSAQFGIQLTASEDEMKTFMKDHFIDLSVLEPLV
;
A
#
# COMPACT_ATOMS: atom_id res chain seq x y z
N MET A 1 9.48 -28.58 -15.97
CA MET A 1 9.73 -27.74 -17.14
C MET A 1 9.75 -26.28 -16.68
N ALA A 2 10.66 -25.45 -17.18
CA ALA A 2 10.69 -24.02 -16.85
C ALA A 2 9.44 -23.34 -17.46
N LYS A 3 8.73 -22.52 -16.67
CA LYS A 3 7.56 -21.78 -17.16
C LYS A 3 8.01 -20.73 -18.17
N THR A 4 7.22 -20.53 -19.22
CA THR A 4 7.48 -19.43 -20.17
C THR A 4 7.19 -18.09 -19.51
N ARG A 5 7.80 -17.01 -20.00
CA ARG A 5 7.54 -15.65 -19.50
C ARG A 5 6.05 -15.27 -19.55
N GLN A 6 5.35 -15.73 -20.58
CA GLN A 6 3.91 -15.52 -20.74
C GLN A 6 3.08 -16.26 -19.68
N GLN A 7 3.47 -17.49 -19.33
CA GLN A 7 2.84 -18.23 -18.23
C GLN A 7 3.05 -17.52 -16.89
N LEU A 8 4.27 -17.04 -16.62
CA LEU A 8 4.56 -16.28 -15.40
C LEU A 8 3.76 -14.97 -15.32
N ASN A 9 3.63 -14.25 -16.44
CA ASN A 9 2.79 -13.04 -16.49
C ASN A 9 1.32 -13.35 -16.17
N LEU A 10 0.77 -14.43 -16.76
CA LEU A 10 -0.61 -14.84 -16.50
C LEU A 10 -0.82 -15.19 -15.03
N GLU A 11 0.10 -15.96 -14.44
CA GLU A 11 0.07 -16.32 -13.02
C GLU A 11 0.12 -15.08 -12.12
N ASN A 12 0.98 -14.12 -12.44
CA ASN A 12 1.05 -12.87 -11.71
C ASN A 12 -0.28 -12.13 -11.79
N LEU A 13 -0.82 -11.91 -13.00
CA LEU A 13 -2.09 -11.19 -13.17
C LEU A 13 -3.27 -11.90 -12.48
N ALA A 14 -3.22 -13.23 -12.33
CA ALA A 14 -4.25 -13.99 -11.63
C ALA A 14 -4.35 -13.66 -10.13
N TYR A 15 -3.30 -13.08 -9.52
CA TYR A 15 -3.37 -12.57 -8.14
C TYR A 15 -4.18 -11.27 -8.01
N ILE A 16 -4.51 -10.59 -9.12
CA ILE A 16 -5.35 -9.39 -9.09
C ILE A 16 -6.82 -9.82 -9.07
N SER A 17 -7.46 -9.70 -7.91
CA SER A 17 -8.88 -10.03 -7.75
C SER A 17 -9.78 -9.09 -8.56
N ALA A 18 -10.79 -9.65 -9.24
CA ALA A 18 -11.86 -8.86 -9.84
C ALA A 18 -12.54 -7.97 -8.79
N GLY A 19 -12.82 -6.72 -9.14
CA GLY A 19 -13.35 -5.68 -8.25
C GLY A 19 -12.30 -4.96 -7.40
N SER A 20 -11.04 -5.42 -7.38
CA SER A 20 -9.98 -4.72 -6.65
C SER A 20 -9.65 -3.36 -7.28
N ILE A 21 -9.22 -2.41 -6.44
CA ILE A 21 -8.83 -1.07 -6.91
C ILE A 21 -7.39 -1.10 -7.43
N VAL A 22 -7.22 -0.66 -8.68
CA VAL A 22 -5.92 -0.45 -9.31
C VAL A 22 -5.64 1.04 -9.49
N ASP A 23 -4.36 1.40 -9.41
CA ASP A 23 -3.83 2.72 -9.77
C ASP A 23 -3.41 2.68 -11.25
N VAL A 24 -3.94 3.62 -12.04
CA VAL A 24 -3.64 3.74 -13.46
C VAL A 24 -2.98 5.09 -13.69
N GLU A 25 -1.72 5.05 -14.11
CA GLU A 25 -0.94 6.22 -14.50
C GLU A 25 -0.99 6.37 -16.02
N ILE A 26 -1.74 7.37 -16.47
CA ILE A 26 -1.89 7.76 -17.88
C ILE A 26 -0.68 8.60 -18.27
N LEU A 27 0.10 8.13 -19.24
CA LEU A 27 1.27 8.84 -19.74
C LEU A 27 0.83 9.78 -20.87
N THR A 28 1.06 11.07 -20.70
CA THR A 28 0.89 12.09 -21.74
C THR A 28 2.26 12.60 -22.19
N PRO A 29 2.37 13.31 -23.33
CA PRO A 29 3.65 13.83 -23.80
C PRO A 29 4.34 14.80 -22.83
N THR A 30 3.56 15.49 -21.98
CA THR A 30 4.07 16.55 -21.10
C THR A 30 4.02 16.20 -19.62
N ALA A 31 3.19 15.25 -19.20
CA ALA A 31 3.01 14.88 -17.79
C ALA A 31 2.43 13.45 -17.65
N SER A 32 2.29 12.97 -16.41
CA SER A 32 1.46 11.81 -16.12
C SER A 32 0.25 12.22 -15.26
N LYS A 33 -0.87 11.52 -15.44
CA LYS A 33 -2.07 11.68 -14.61
C LYS A 33 -2.43 10.35 -13.98
N ARG A 34 -2.69 10.33 -12.68
CA ARG A 34 -3.06 9.10 -11.94
C ARG A 34 -4.54 9.09 -11.60
N ILE A 35 -5.17 7.95 -11.87
CA ILE A 35 -6.56 7.68 -11.55
C ILE A 35 -6.65 6.32 -10.84
N LYS A 36 -7.69 6.13 -10.04
CA LYS A 36 -8.02 4.83 -9.43
C LYS A 36 -9.28 4.28 -10.07
N THR A 37 -9.27 3.01 -10.41
CA THR A 37 -10.42 2.32 -11.00
C THR A 37 -10.42 0.85 -10.61
N GLU A 38 -11.51 0.15 -10.88
CA GLU A 38 -11.66 -1.28 -10.60
C GLU A 38 -11.02 -2.14 -11.69
N PHE A 39 -10.30 -3.19 -11.30
CA PHE A 39 -9.94 -4.28 -12.18
C PHE A 39 -11.18 -5.15 -12.43
N VAL A 40 -11.53 -5.40 -13.70
CA VAL A 40 -12.71 -6.21 -14.05
C VAL A 40 -12.31 -7.64 -14.33
N GLY A 41 -11.21 -7.85 -15.05
CA GLY A 41 -10.73 -9.17 -15.41
C GLY A 41 -9.76 -9.13 -16.58
N LEU A 42 -9.47 -10.30 -17.13
CA LEU A 42 -8.62 -10.45 -18.30
C LEU A 42 -9.11 -11.59 -19.17
N LEU A 43 -8.73 -11.54 -20.43
CA LEU A 43 -8.80 -12.68 -21.33
C LEU A 43 -7.39 -12.95 -21.86
N HIS A 44 -6.88 -14.15 -21.55
CA HIS A 44 -5.51 -14.54 -21.86
C HIS A 44 -5.16 -14.27 -23.33
N GLU A 45 -4.00 -13.66 -23.56
CA GLU A 45 -3.46 -13.26 -24.87
C GLU A 45 -4.31 -12.28 -25.67
N ARG A 46 -5.43 -11.78 -25.12
CA ARG A 46 -6.30 -10.81 -25.80
C ARG A 46 -6.23 -9.45 -25.15
N PHE A 47 -6.71 -9.33 -23.93
CA PHE A 47 -6.78 -8.03 -23.26
C PHE A 47 -6.93 -8.13 -21.75
N VAL A 48 -6.63 -7.02 -21.07
CA VAL A 48 -7.01 -6.76 -19.68
C VAL A 48 -8.14 -5.73 -19.68
N ILE A 49 -9.16 -5.94 -18.83
CA ILE A 49 -10.31 -5.05 -18.70
C ILE A 49 -10.23 -4.31 -17.38
N LEU A 50 -10.30 -2.98 -17.46
CA LEU A 50 -10.51 -2.10 -16.31
C LEU A 50 -11.88 -1.40 -16.44
N ASN A 51 -12.46 -1.06 -15.30
CA ASN A 51 -13.63 -0.19 -15.28
C ASN A 51 -13.24 1.23 -15.72
N TYR A 52 -14.18 1.98 -16.31
CA TYR A 52 -13.98 3.40 -16.52
C TYR A 52 -14.25 4.16 -15.21
N PRO A 53 -13.35 5.04 -14.73
CA PRO A 53 -13.51 5.69 -13.44
C PRO A 53 -14.76 6.58 -13.38
N SER A 54 -15.38 6.66 -12.20
CA SER A 54 -16.37 7.70 -11.90
C SER A 54 -15.82 9.11 -12.14
N ALA A 55 -16.70 10.08 -12.45
CA ALA A 55 -16.30 11.48 -12.67
C ALA A 55 -15.43 12.06 -11.53
N LYS A 56 -15.74 11.70 -10.28
CA LYS A 56 -14.96 12.11 -9.09
C LYS A 56 -13.51 11.59 -9.13
N ARG A 57 -13.29 10.36 -9.59
CA ARG A 57 -11.94 9.76 -9.69
C ARG A 57 -11.21 10.14 -10.97
N LEU A 58 -11.97 10.48 -12.01
CA LEU A 58 -11.46 10.87 -13.31
C LEU A 58 -10.88 12.30 -13.27
N SER A 59 -11.51 13.22 -12.55
CA SER A 59 -11.18 14.65 -12.58
C SER A 59 -11.01 15.13 -14.03
N ASN A 60 -9.91 15.81 -14.37
CA ASN A 60 -9.58 16.26 -15.73
C ASN A 60 -8.71 15.25 -16.51
N ALA A 61 -8.69 13.97 -16.11
CA ALA A 61 -7.88 12.93 -16.76
C ALA A 61 -8.64 12.21 -17.90
N GLY A 62 -9.97 12.37 -17.97
CA GLY A 62 -10.82 11.66 -18.93
C GLY A 62 -10.46 11.92 -20.38
N GLU A 63 -10.05 13.14 -20.71
CA GLU A 63 -9.66 13.55 -22.06
C GLU A 63 -8.37 12.87 -22.56
N TYR A 64 -7.59 12.33 -21.63
CA TYR A 64 -6.30 11.68 -21.90
C TYR A 64 -6.43 10.16 -21.91
N LEU A 65 -7.59 9.61 -21.57
CA LEU A 65 -7.84 8.17 -21.58
C LEU A 65 -8.53 7.78 -22.89
N LYS A 66 -7.71 7.65 -23.94
CA LYS A 66 -8.13 7.36 -25.31
C LYS A 66 -7.35 6.19 -25.87
N ASP A 67 -7.86 5.62 -26.95
CA ASP A 67 -7.20 4.59 -27.73
C ASP A 67 -5.79 5.03 -28.10
N GLY A 68 -4.83 4.12 -28.01
CA GLY A 68 -3.43 4.40 -28.30
C GLY A 68 -2.61 5.00 -27.15
N VAL A 69 -3.26 5.47 -26.09
CA VAL A 69 -2.54 6.04 -24.94
C VAL A 69 -1.85 4.96 -24.13
N VAL A 70 -0.62 5.22 -23.71
CA VAL A 70 0.11 4.32 -22.82
C VAL A 70 -0.28 4.59 -21.37
N VAL A 71 -0.55 3.52 -20.65
CA VAL A 71 -0.80 3.54 -19.21
C VAL A 71 0.16 2.62 -18.47
N ILE A 72 0.42 2.93 -17.21
CA ILE A 72 1.04 2.02 -16.24
C ILE A 72 -0.03 1.65 -15.22
N VAL A 73 -0.32 0.37 -15.09
CA VAL A 73 -1.28 -0.16 -14.13
C VAL A 73 -0.51 -0.70 -12.93
N ARG A 74 -0.96 -0.40 -11.72
CA ARG A 74 -0.42 -0.92 -10.46
C ARG A 74 -1.55 -1.48 -9.59
N ALA A 75 -1.47 -2.76 -9.27
CA ALA A 75 -2.38 -3.44 -8.36
C ALA A 75 -1.65 -3.79 -7.06
N VAL A 76 -2.17 -3.34 -5.93
CA VAL A 76 -1.66 -3.73 -4.61
C VAL A 76 -2.36 -5.01 -4.20
N LEU A 77 -1.61 -6.06 -3.91
CA LEU A 77 -2.15 -7.34 -3.50
C LEU A 77 -2.57 -7.29 -2.03
N GLU A 78 -3.82 -7.67 -1.74
CA GLU A 78 -4.34 -7.73 -0.38
C GLU A 78 -3.66 -8.84 0.44
N THR A 79 -3.36 -9.97 -0.20
CA THR A 79 -2.83 -11.18 0.44
C THR A 79 -1.31 -11.36 0.34
N GLY A 80 -0.59 -10.37 -0.21
CA GLY A 80 0.84 -10.48 -0.53
C GLY A 80 1.77 -9.61 0.33
N GLY A 81 1.41 -9.25 1.57
CA GLY A 81 2.28 -8.44 2.44
C GLY A 81 2.57 -7.02 1.95
N GLY A 82 1.78 -6.51 0.99
CA GLY A 82 2.06 -5.25 0.29
C GLY A 82 2.88 -5.41 -0.99
N GLN A 83 2.91 -6.58 -1.61
CA GLN A 83 3.36 -6.73 -2.98
C GLN A 83 2.49 -5.93 -3.95
N VAL A 84 3.12 -5.43 -5.02
CA VAL A 84 2.48 -4.75 -6.13
C VAL A 84 2.83 -5.45 -7.42
N ILE A 85 1.79 -5.62 -8.22
CA ILE A 85 1.89 -6.02 -9.61
C ILE A 85 1.81 -4.75 -10.45
N ALA A 86 2.79 -4.54 -11.32
CA ALA A 86 2.77 -3.45 -12.28
C ALA A 86 3.06 -3.92 -13.70
N PHE A 87 2.39 -3.29 -14.65
CA PHE A 87 2.64 -3.48 -16.07
C PHE A 87 2.35 -2.20 -16.84
N ARG A 88 3.13 -1.98 -17.90
CA ARG A 88 2.97 -0.84 -18.83
C ARG A 88 2.31 -1.36 -20.09
N GLN A 89 1.14 -0.84 -20.46
CA GLN A 89 0.40 -1.27 -21.65
C GLN A 89 -0.28 -0.10 -22.37
N GLN A 90 -0.69 -0.33 -23.61
CA GLN A 90 -1.43 0.62 -24.41
C GLN A 90 -2.94 0.35 -24.30
N VAL A 91 -3.73 1.41 -24.24
CA VAL A 91 -5.19 1.34 -24.34
C VAL A 91 -5.53 0.90 -25.75
N MET A 92 -6.15 -0.27 -25.85
CA MET A 92 -6.67 -0.81 -27.10
C MET A 92 -7.94 -0.06 -27.50
N SER A 93 -8.89 0.07 -26.57
CA SER A 93 -10.12 0.81 -26.79
C SER A 93 -10.83 1.18 -25.49
N VAL A 94 -11.73 2.18 -25.55
CA VAL A 94 -12.71 2.47 -24.50
C VAL A 94 -14.12 2.21 -25.02
N SER A 95 -14.77 1.17 -24.50
CA SER A 95 -16.17 0.87 -24.84
C SER A 95 -17.15 1.82 -24.14
N SER A 96 -18.37 1.92 -24.68
CA SER A 96 -19.44 2.77 -24.12
C SER A 96 -20.72 2.02 -23.75
N HIS A 97 -20.92 0.81 -24.26
CA HIS A 97 -22.14 0.02 -24.07
C HIS A 97 -21.79 -1.44 -23.78
N PRO A 98 -22.50 -2.14 -22.86
CA PRO A 98 -23.54 -1.63 -21.96
C PRO A 98 -22.98 -0.79 -20.80
N ALA A 99 -21.66 -0.79 -20.61
CA ALA A 99 -20.95 0.03 -19.63
C ALA A 99 -19.64 0.54 -20.23
N ARG A 100 -19.11 1.64 -19.65
CA ARG A 100 -17.79 2.15 -20.07
C ARG A 100 -16.68 1.30 -19.46
N LEU A 101 -15.93 0.60 -20.31
CA LEU A 101 -14.78 -0.21 -19.93
C LEU A 101 -13.56 0.16 -20.75
N ILE A 102 -12.40 0.08 -20.12
CA ILE A 102 -11.09 0.31 -20.74
C ILE A 102 -10.49 -1.05 -21.06
N TYR A 103 -10.17 -1.28 -22.33
CA TYR A 103 -9.47 -2.47 -22.78
C TYR A 103 -8.00 -2.12 -22.99
N LEU A 104 -7.12 -2.87 -22.35
CA LEU A 104 -5.67 -2.77 -22.52
C LEU A 104 -5.17 -3.98 -23.30
N ASN A 105 -4.13 -3.77 -24.11
CA ASN A 105 -3.40 -4.89 -24.69
C ASN A 105 -2.91 -5.85 -23.59
N PHE A 106 -2.84 -7.14 -23.92
CA PHE A 106 -2.34 -8.12 -22.97
C PHE A 106 -0.84 -7.88 -22.69
N PRO A 107 -0.42 -7.77 -21.42
CA PRO A 107 0.95 -7.38 -21.09
C PRO A 107 1.97 -8.46 -21.44
N THR A 108 3.01 -8.04 -22.16
CA THR A 108 4.21 -8.86 -22.46
C THR A 108 5.17 -8.93 -21.29
N GLU A 109 5.13 -7.94 -20.38
CA GLU A 109 5.96 -7.87 -19.19
C GLU A 109 5.12 -7.47 -17.98
N VAL A 110 5.14 -8.31 -16.95
CA VAL A 110 4.49 -8.06 -15.66
C VAL A 110 5.55 -8.11 -14.57
N GLN A 111 5.65 -7.03 -13.80
CA GLN A 111 6.59 -6.90 -12.69
C GLN A 111 5.86 -7.15 -11.37
N LEU A 112 6.46 -7.96 -10.51
CA LEU A 112 6.05 -8.14 -9.12
C LEU A 112 7.14 -7.54 -8.23
N PHE A 113 6.80 -6.57 -7.39
CA PHE A 113 7.73 -5.99 -6.42
C PHE A 113 7.07 -5.85 -5.05
N SER A 114 7.84 -6.04 -3.98
CA SER A 114 7.37 -5.68 -2.65
C SER A 114 7.36 -4.16 -2.49
N LEU A 115 6.25 -3.55 -2.04
CA LEU A 115 6.24 -2.12 -1.68
C LEU A 115 7.11 -1.83 -0.46
N ARG A 116 7.40 -2.85 0.33
CA ARG A 116 8.12 -2.72 1.59
C ARG A 116 9.38 -3.56 1.56
N SER A 117 10.47 -2.98 2.02
CA SER A 117 11.71 -3.72 2.27
C SER A 117 11.56 -4.75 3.38
N GLN A 118 10.56 -4.59 4.26
CA GLN A 118 10.35 -5.41 5.45
C GLN A 118 8.86 -5.77 5.62
N THR A 119 8.59 -7.02 5.98
CA THR A 119 7.24 -7.50 6.29
C THR A 119 6.70 -6.80 7.53
N ARG A 120 5.41 -6.44 7.49
CA ARG A 120 4.68 -5.88 8.63
C ARG A 120 3.74 -6.92 9.20
N ILE A 121 3.80 -7.10 10.51
CA ILE A 121 2.99 -8.05 11.25
C ILE A 121 1.85 -7.29 11.91
N PRO A 122 0.58 -7.63 11.61
CA PRO A 122 -0.57 -7.05 12.30
C PRO A 122 -0.48 -7.31 13.81
N THR A 123 -0.72 -6.28 14.60
CA THR A 123 -0.66 -6.37 16.07
C THR A 123 -1.67 -5.42 16.72
N LEU A 124 -1.84 -5.54 18.04
CA LEU A 124 -2.74 -4.70 18.84
C LEU A 124 -2.08 -4.40 20.18
N LEU A 125 -1.05 -3.57 20.17
CA LEU A 125 -0.34 -3.16 21.39
C LEU A 125 -0.80 -1.77 21.83
N ALA A 126 -1.33 -1.66 23.04
CA ALA A 126 -1.63 -0.37 23.65
C ALA A 126 -0.33 0.37 23.94
N ALA A 127 -0.27 1.64 23.57
CA ALA A 127 0.93 2.46 23.68
C ALA A 127 0.59 3.95 23.78
N LYS A 128 1.58 4.76 24.15
CA LYS A 128 1.53 6.22 24.11
C LYS A 128 2.50 6.73 23.07
N ILE A 129 2.15 7.83 22.42
CA ILE A 129 3.06 8.58 21.57
C ILE A 129 3.29 9.95 22.20
N LYS A 130 4.55 10.33 22.35
CA LYS A 130 5.01 11.63 22.83
C LYS A 130 5.67 12.40 21.70
N PHE A 131 5.30 13.67 21.55
CA PHE A 131 5.84 14.57 20.53
C PHE A 131 6.90 15.51 21.12
N ASN A 132 7.67 16.17 20.25
CA ASN A 132 8.70 17.14 20.67
C ASN A 132 8.13 18.35 21.45
N ASP A 133 6.85 18.67 21.28
CA ASP A 133 6.18 19.73 22.02
C ASP A 133 5.56 19.24 23.34
N GLU A 134 6.04 18.10 23.84
CA GLU A 134 5.63 17.45 25.09
C GLU A 134 4.18 16.97 25.11
N ARG A 135 3.43 17.10 23.99
CA ARG A 135 2.11 16.50 23.89
C ARG A 135 2.22 14.98 23.94
N GLU A 136 1.27 14.35 24.63
CA GLU A 136 1.14 12.90 24.68
C GLU A 136 -0.25 12.48 24.21
N MET A 137 -0.31 11.39 23.46
CA MET A 137 -1.56 10.77 23.05
C MET A 137 -1.53 9.26 23.29
N GLN A 138 -2.65 8.73 23.78
CA GLN A 138 -2.85 7.29 23.89
C GLN A 138 -3.36 6.72 22.57
N GLY A 139 -2.86 5.53 22.22
CA GLY A 139 -3.27 4.86 21.00
C GLY A 139 -2.90 3.38 20.99
N VAL A 140 -2.97 2.80 19.81
CA VAL A 140 -2.71 1.38 19.58
C VAL A 140 -1.81 1.20 18.38
N ILE A 141 -0.74 0.42 18.54
CA ILE A 141 0.05 -0.07 17.41
C ILE A 141 -0.74 -1.15 16.69
N LYS A 142 -1.07 -0.90 15.41
CA LYS A 142 -1.88 -1.77 14.54
C LYS A 142 -1.04 -2.72 13.69
N ASP A 143 0.17 -2.32 13.35
CA ASP A 143 1.15 -3.18 12.70
C ASP A 143 2.57 -2.75 13.07
N ILE A 144 3.51 -3.70 12.97
CA ILE A 144 4.92 -3.51 13.31
C ILE A 144 5.81 -4.22 12.29
N SER A 145 6.92 -3.59 11.92
CA SER A 145 8.06 -4.19 11.22
C SER A 145 9.33 -3.88 11.99
N VAL A 146 10.45 -4.48 11.57
CA VAL A 146 11.78 -4.22 12.16
C VAL A 146 12.24 -2.75 12.03
N THR A 147 11.63 -1.96 11.14
CA THR A 147 11.99 -0.56 10.87
C THR A 147 10.90 0.46 11.19
N GLY A 148 9.70 0.04 11.63
CA GLY A 148 8.58 0.96 11.72
C GLY A 148 7.33 0.37 12.31
N VAL A 149 6.37 1.24 12.63
CA VAL A 149 5.06 0.86 13.16
C VAL A 149 3.94 1.70 12.55
N MET A 150 2.72 1.18 12.63
CA MET A 150 1.48 1.93 12.41
C MET A 150 0.82 2.20 13.76
N PHE A 151 0.72 3.47 14.16
CA PHE A 151 0.11 3.89 15.42
C PHE A 151 -1.24 4.57 15.15
N ASP A 152 -2.32 4.10 15.77
CA ASP A 152 -3.68 4.63 15.61
C ASP A 152 -4.12 5.34 16.91
N VAL A 153 -4.53 6.60 16.77
CA VAL A 153 -5.06 7.43 17.86
C VAL A 153 -6.52 7.75 17.59
N LYS A 154 -7.37 7.66 18.62
CA LYS A 154 -8.74 8.16 18.55
C LYS A 154 -8.73 9.69 18.58
N SER A 155 -8.91 10.31 17.42
CA SER A 155 -9.01 11.76 17.28
C SER A 155 -9.97 12.09 16.13
N LYS A 156 -10.73 13.17 16.29
CA LYS A 156 -11.53 13.77 15.20
C LYS A 156 -10.84 14.99 14.58
N ALA A 157 -9.73 15.44 15.18
CA ALA A 157 -8.95 16.55 14.65
C ALA A 157 -8.15 16.08 13.44
N ASP A 158 -7.93 16.98 12.49
CA ASP A 158 -6.88 16.79 11.50
C ASP A 158 -5.53 16.97 12.19
N LEU A 159 -4.65 15.98 12.03
CA LEU A 159 -3.33 15.92 12.65
C LEU A 159 -2.22 15.87 11.59
N SER A 160 -2.55 16.29 10.37
CA SER A 160 -1.65 16.26 9.21
C SER A 160 -0.38 17.09 9.41
N GLU A 161 -0.43 18.10 10.28
CA GLU A 161 0.71 18.93 10.68
C GLU A 161 1.81 18.15 11.42
N LEU A 162 1.49 16.97 11.99
CA LEU A 162 2.46 16.13 12.68
C LEU A 162 3.37 15.35 11.70
N LYS A 163 3.09 15.40 10.39
CA LYS A 163 3.92 14.73 9.39
C LYS A 163 5.35 15.29 9.42
N ASN A 164 6.33 14.38 9.35
CA ASN A 164 7.77 14.62 9.41
C ASN A 164 8.30 15.09 10.78
N THR A 165 7.49 15.04 11.83
CA THR A 165 7.95 15.37 13.19
C THR A 165 8.57 14.15 13.88
N GLN A 166 9.48 14.39 14.83
CA GLN A 166 10.02 13.35 15.70
C GLN A 166 9.04 13.02 16.82
N CYS A 167 9.06 11.78 17.26
CA CYS A 167 8.19 11.26 18.30
C CYS A 167 8.85 10.11 19.05
N HIS A 168 8.30 9.82 20.23
CA HIS A 168 8.70 8.72 21.09
C HIS A 168 7.49 7.83 21.36
N ILE A 169 7.62 6.53 21.11
CA ILE A 169 6.58 5.55 21.37
C ILE A 169 6.90 4.86 22.69
N MET A 170 5.98 4.94 23.63
CA MET A 170 6.12 4.39 24.97
C MET A 170 5.13 3.24 25.17
N LEU A 171 5.64 2.06 25.52
CA LEU A 171 4.86 0.88 25.85
C LEU A 171 5.09 0.47 27.30
N ASP A 172 4.02 0.31 28.05
CA ASP A 172 4.09 -0.19 29.43
C ASP A 172 4.35 -1.71 29.39
N LYS A 173 5.51 -2.17 29.88
CA LYS A 173 5.72 -3.59 30.15
C LYS A 173 5.07 -3.91 31.49
N ASN A 174 4.09 -4.82 31.50
CA ASN A 174 3.42 -5.34 32.71
C ASN A 174 4.43 -5.58 33.85
N ASN A 175 4.50 -4.63 34.80
CA ASN A 175 5.39 -4.61 35.97
C ASN A 175 6.92 -4.63 35.72
N LYS A 176 7.42 -4.25 34.54
CA LYS A 176 8.89 -4.22 34.24
C LYS A 176 9.43 -2.89 33.70
N GLY A 177 8.64 -1.82 33.73
CA GLY A 177 9.02 -0.49 33.25
C GLY A 177 8.42 -0.13 31.89
N VAL A 178 8.87 0.97 31.31
CA VAL A 178 8.40 1.49 30.02
C VAL A 178 9.45 1.19 28.96
N THR A 179 9.04 0.61 27.83
CA THR A 179 9.89 0.51 26.63
C THR A 179 9.65 1.73 25.77
N GLU A 180 10.70 2.42 25.37
CA GLU A 180 10.63 3.62 24.57
C GLU A 180 11.35 3.44 23.23
N PHE A 181 10.69 3.83 22.13
CA PHE A 181 11.28 3.87 20.79
C PHE A 181 11.16 5.26 20.20
N SER A 182 12.30 5.85 19.86
CA SER A 182 12.33 7.08 19.06
C SER A 182 12.03 6.78 17.59
N GLY A 183 11.37 7.72 16.91
CA GLY A 183 11.04 7.60 15.50
C GLY A 183 10.49 8.88 14.89
N GLN A 184 10.35 8.89 13.57
CA GLN A 184 9.80 9.99 12.81
C GLN A 184 8.47 9.61 12.16
N ILE A 185 7.50 10.52 12.18
CA ILE A 185 6.19 10.32 11.54
C ILE A 185 6.34 10.55 10.03
N CYS A 186 6.37 9.48 9.24
CA CYS A 186 6.51 9.56 7.78
C CYS A 186 5.18 9.79 7.06
N SER A 187 4.06 9.42 7.68
CA SER A 187 2.73 9.60 7.09
C SER A 187 1.66 9.78 8.16
N VAL A 188 0.66 10.60 7.83
CA VAL A 188 -0.56 10.79 8.63
C VAL A 188 -1.76 10.52 7.73
N LYS A 189 -2.71 9.71 8.20
CA LYS A 189 -4.00 9.49 7.55
C LYS A 189 -5.13 9.73 8.54
N SER A 190 -5.92 10.75 8.26
CA SER A 190 -7.10 11.08 9.05
C SER A 190 -8.30 10.26 8.58
N HIS A 191 -8.98 9.61 9.52
CA HIS A 191 -10.26 8.92 9.35
C HIS A 191 -11.34 9.65 10.14
N ALA A 192 -12.61 9.26 9.97
CA ALA A 192 -13.73 9.94 10.63
C ALA A 192 -13.64 9.95 12.17
N THR A 193 -12.97 8.96 12.77
CA THR A 193 -12.89 8.76 14.24
C THR A 193 -11.49 8.45 14.75
N SER A 194 -10.49 8.35 13.88
CA SER A 194 -9.11 8.09 14.25
C SER A 194 -8.12 8.76 13.32
N ALA A 195 -6.89 8.92 13.77
CA ALA A 195 -5.76 9.32 12.96
C ALA A 195 -4.70 8.22 13.03
N GLN A 196 -4.16 7.83 11.87
CA GLN A 196 -3.12 6.83 11.74
C GLN A 196 -1.78 7.47 11.40
N PHE A 197 -0.76 7.12 12.17
CA PHE A 197 0.62 7.54 11.99
C PHE A 197 1.46 6.36 11.51
N GLY A 198 2.04 6.49 10.33
CA GLY A 198 3.13 5.61 9.92
C GLY A 198 4.43 6.18 10.46
N ILE A 199 5.09 5.46 11.36
CA ILE A 199 6.29 5.90 12.07
C ILE A 199 7.47 5.03 11.62
N GLN A 200 8.56 5.67 11.23
CA GLN A 200 9.86 5.01 11.01
C GLN A 200 10.66 5.10 12.30
N LEU A 201 11.06 3.96 12.83
CA LEU A 201 11.81 3.89 14.08
C LEU A 201 13.29 4.13 13.82
N THR A 202 13.97 4.74 14.79
CA THR A 202 15.44 4.88 14.79
C THR A 202 16.13 3.74 15.54
N ALA A 203 15.37 2.87 16.21
CA ALA A 203 15.87 1.70 16.90
C ALA A 203 16.59 0.75 15.93
N SER A 204 17.59 0.02 16.44
CA SER A 204 18.28 -1.00 15.66
C SER A 204 17.38 -2.19 15.37
N GLU A 205 17.67 -2.93 14.29
CA GLU A 205 16.90 -4.12 13.95
C GLU A 205 16.92 -5.18 15.08
N ASP A 206 18.03 -5.31 15.80
CA ASP A 206 18.17 -6.31 16.86
C ASP A 206 17.34 -5.97 18.10
N GLU A 207 17.28 -4.68 18.46
CA GLU A 207 16.38 -4.18 19.50
C GLU A 207 14.92 -4.46 19.13
N MET A 208 14.54 -4.18 17.88
CA MET A 208 13.18 -4.43 17.39
C MET A 208 12.83 -5.91 17.33
N LYS A 209 13.73 -6.77 16.85
CA LYS A 209 13.54 -8.23 16.86
C LYS A 209 13.36 -8.76 18.28
N THR A 210 14.14 -8.26 19.23
CA THR A 210 14.02 -8.63 20.66
C THR A 210 12.67 -8.20 21.21
N PHE A 211 12.25 -6.96 20.94
CA PHE A 211 10.95 -6.44 21.36
C PHE A 211 9.78 -7.23 20.79
N MET A 212 9.85 -7.61 19.51
CA MET A 212 8.82 -8.40 18.84
C MET A 212 8.71 -9.80 19.46
N LYS A 213 9.84 -10.46 19.79
CA LYS A 213 9.86 -11.73 20.53
C LYS A 213 9.20 -11.60 21.91
N ASP A 214 9.54 -10.55 22.66
CA ASP A 214 8.99 -10.28 23.99
C ASP A 214 7.46 -10.14 23.97
N HIS A 215 6.88 -9.72 22.85
CA HIS A 215 5.44 -9.53 22.67
C HIS A 215 4.78 -10.68 21.89
N PHE A 216 5.42 -11.85 21.82
CA PHE A 216 4.93 -13.06 21.13
C PHE A 216 4.52 -12.82 19.67
N ILE A 217 5.20 -11.88 19.00
CA ILE A 217 4.97 -11.60 17.59
C ILE A 217 5.77 -12.61 16.78
N ASP A 218 5.08 -13.42 15.99
CA ASP A 218 5.68 -14.52 15.23
C ASP A 218 6.64 -14.00 14.15
N LEU A 219 7.94 -14.17 14.41
CA LEU A 219 9.00 -13.74 13.49
C LEU A 219 9.19 -14.67 12.29
N SER A 220 8.59 -15.87 12.27
CA SER A 220 8.66 -16.76 11.10
C SER A 220 8.04 -16.12 9.85
N VAL A 221 7.12 -15.18 10.06
CA VAL A 221 6.47 -14.39 8.99
C VAL A 221 7.44 -13.40 8.32
N LEU A 222 8.61 -13.13 8.92
CA LEU A 222 9.66 -12.29 8.33
C LEU A 222 10.61 -13.07 7.42
N GLU A 223 10.57 -14.40 7.44
CA GLU A 223 11.40 -15.21 6.56
C GLU A 223 10.90 -15.10 5.12
N PRO A 224 11.79 -14.90 4.13
CA PRO A 224 11.37 -14.88 2.74
C PRO A 224 10.77 -16.25 2.39
N LEU A 225 9.57 -16.23 1.79
CA LEU A 225 8.98 -17.42 1.16
C LEU A 225 9.98 -17.91 0.11
N VAL A 226 10.65 -19.03 0.41
CA VAL A 226 11.61 -19.72 -0.46
C VAL A 226 10.90 -20.28 -1.68
#